data_AF-A0A0C2ZUB2-F1
#
_entry.id   AF-A0A0C2ZUB2-F1
#
_cell.length_a   1.000
_cell.length_b   1.000
_cell.length_c   1.000
_cell.angle_alpha   90.00
_cell.angle_beta   90.00
_cell.angle_gamma   90.00
#
_symmetry.space_group_name_H-M   'P 1'
#
loop_
_entity.id
_entity.type
_entity.pdbx_description
1 polymer ?
#
loop_
_entity_poly.entity_id
_entity_poly.type
_entity_poly.pdbx_seq_one_letter_code
_entity_poly.pdbx_strand_id
1 'polypeptide(L)'
;MKIQEAGPKPLISQAGVSLMQHHPDKYIYFQDIIALFDRVSNAKEGEHVVFETPKKKLSDAEIASWVSQHLKGIDALLTQELSKYKKKLDAQRENVEHNPALESQERMVWLKNLDEMYKYRVDRAQNKIIYWHIVDVLADLVLERKLIEFVLPYSTELFHVVEALANHLKAHKRFLSTHLIVKRCDDGRIFIYLILHDGTFVTC
;
A
#
# COMPACT_ATOMS: atom_id res chain seq x y z
N MET A 1 3.56 16.13 7.31
CA MET A 1 3.10 15.69 5.97
C MET A 1 1.58 15.84 5.84
N LYS A 2 1.03 15.93 4.63
CA LYS A 2 -0.44 15.90 4.39
C LYS A 2 -0.80 14.59 3.69
N ILE A 3 -1.60 13.74 4.32
CA ILE A 3 -2.10 12.48 3.75
C ILE A 3 -3.59 12.66 3.48
N GLN A 4 -4.03 12.34 2.26
CA GLN A 4 -5.43 12.45 1.83
C GLN A 4 -5.66 11.50 0.66
N GLU A 5 -6.90 11.07 0.45
CA GLU A 5 -7.26 10.27 -0.72
C GLU A 5 -7.15 11.12 -2.01
N ALA A 6 -6.39 10.63 -3.00
CA ALA A 6 -6.36 11.23 -4.33
C ALA A 6 -7.31 10.49 -5.29
N GLY A 7 -7.31 9.15 -5.26
CA GLY A 7 -8.21 8.30 -6.05
C GLY A 7 -7.50 7.35 -7.03
N PRO A 8 -8.22 6.78 -8.02
CA PRO A 8 -7.69 5.76 -8.91
C PRO A 8 -6.58 6.22 -9.87
N LYS A 9 -5.88 5.29 -10.51
CA LYS A 9 -4.76 5.66 -11.40
C LYS A 9 -5.26 6.41 -12.64
N PRO A 10 -4.71 7.60 -12.94
CA PRO A 10 -5.10 8.31 -14.14
C PRO A 10 -4.38 7.77 -15.36
N LEU A 11 -5.10 7.69 -16.47
CA LEU A 11 -4.60 7.56 -17.83
C LEU A 11 -4.74 8.94 -18.48
N ILE A 12 -3.61 9.48 -18.94
CA ILE A 12 -3.53 10.86 -19.43
C ILE A 12 -3.02 10.81 -20.86
N SER A 13 -3.79 11.37 -21.78
CA SER A 13 -3.44 11.45 -23.20
C SER A 13 -3.93 12.77 -23.80
N GLN A 14 -3.69 12.95 -25.10
CA GLN A 14 -4.25 14.03 -25.90
C GLN A 14 -5.78 13.98 -26.01
N ALA A 15 -6.40 12.81 -25.75
CA ALA A 15 -7.85 12.64 -25.79
C ALA A 15 -8.55 12.99 -24.46
N GLY A 16 -7.79 13.22 -23.38
CA GLY A 16 -8.33 13.55 -22.07
C GLY A 16 -7.69 12.76 -20.93
N VAL A 17 -8.38 12.76 -19.78
CA VAL A 17 -7.99 12.01 -18.58
C VAL A 17 -9.09 11.01 -18.23
N SER A 18 -8.71 9.75 -18.01
CA SER A 18 -9.61 8.71 -17.48
C SER A 18 -9.02 8.03 -16.25
N LEU A 19 -9.86 7.41 -15.41
CA LEU A 19 -9.44 6.81 -14.13
C LEU A 19 -9.61 5.29 -14.16
N MET A 20 -8.53 4.56 -13.87
CA MET A 20 -8.52 3.09 -13.82
C MET A 20 -9.01 2.60 -12.45
N GLN A 21 -10.29 2.20 -12.39
CA GLN A 21 -10.96 1.76 -11.17
C GLN A 21 -10.29 0.53 -10.50
N HIS A 22 -9.70 -0.37 -11.29
CA HIS A 22 -8.97 -1.54 -10.79
C HIS A 22 -7.58 -1.21 -10.19
N HIS A 23 -7.20 0.06 -10.19
CA HIS A 23 -5.98 0.56 -9.57
C HIS A 23 -6.32 1.69 -8.60
N PRO A 24 -6.90 1.39 -7.42
CA PRO A 24 -7.26 2.40 -6.43
C PRO A 24 -6.02 3.12 -5.88
N ASP A 25 -6.24 4.23 -5.19
CA ASP A 25 -5.21 4.84 -4.34
C ASP A 25 -4.84 3.86 -3.21
N LYS A 26 -3.57 3.83 -2.81
CA LYS A 26 -3.16 3.05 -1.63
C LYS A 26 -3.68 3.63 -0.32
N TYR A 27 -4.16 4.87 -0.33
CA TYR A 27 -4.83 5.51 0.80
C TYR A 27 -5.96 4.65 1.40
N ILE A 28 -6.75 3.95 0.57
CA ILE A 28 -7.91 3.17 1.03
C ILE A 28 -7.52 2.06 2.02
N TYR A 29 -6.26 1.62 2.00
CA TYR A 29 -5.75 0.56 2.85
C TYR A 29 -5.19 1.06 4.19
N PHE A 30 -5.10 2.38 4.42
CA PHE A 30 -4.46 2.91 5.62
C PHE A 30 -5.16 2.52 6.91
N GLN A 31 -6.49 2.47 6.92
CA GLN A 31 -7.26 2.06 8.10
C GLN A 31 -6.87 0.64 8.55
N ASP A 32 -6.88 -0.29 7.60
CA ASP A 32 -6.66 -1.70 7.86
C ASP A 32 -5.19 -2.01 8.18
N ILE A 33 -4.25 -1.41 7.46
CA ILE A 33 -2.82 -1.67 7.70
C ILE A 33 -2.34 -1.06 9.01
N ILE A 34 -2.84 0.12 9.41
CA ILE A 34 -2.50 0.75 10.69
C ILE A 34 -3.05 -0.09 11.84
N ALA A 35 -4.32 -0.50 11.76
CA ALA A 35 -4.90 -1.35 12.78
C ALA A 35 -4.19 -2.70 12.90
N LEU A 36 -3.81 -3.31 11.78
CA LEU A 36 -3.05 -4.55 11.78
C LEU A 36 -1.67 -4.34 12.40
N PHE A 37 -1.01 -3.23 12.08
CA PHE A 37 0.27 -2.86 12.68
C PHE A 37 0.18 -2.70 14.19
N ASP A 38 -0.83 -1.98 14.69
CA ASP A 38 -1.03 -1.77 16.12
C ASP A 38 -1.29 -3.12 16.82
N ARG A 39 -2.07 -4.01 16.20
CA ARG A 39 -2.33 -5.35 16.72
C ARG A 39 -1.08 -6.21 16.80
N VAL A 40 -0.24 -6.18 15.76
CA VAL A 40 1.04 -6.90 15.70
C VAL A 40 2.05 -6.33 16.68
N SER A 41 2.11 -5.01 16.82
CA SER A 41 3.03 -4.33 17.74
C SER A 41 2.78 -4.69 19.21
N ASN A 42 1.55 -5.08 19.55
CA ASN A 42 1.16 -5.53 20.89
C ASN A 42 1.17 -7.07 21.03
N ALA A 43 1.45 -7.83 19.98
CA ALA A 43 1.49 -9.29 20.03
C ALA A 43 2.73 -9.79 20.77
N LYS A 44 2.59 -10.90 21.50
CA LYS A 44 3.70 -11.61 22.12
C LYS A 44 4.48 -12.42 21.07
N GLU A 45 5.71 -12.79 21.42
CA GLU A 45 6.49 -13.70 20.59
C GLU A 45 5.75 -15.04 20.40
N GLY A 46 5.67 -15.53 19.17
CA GLY A 46 4.98 -16.79 18.84
C GLY A 46 3.46 -16.75 18.89
N GLU A 47 2.84 -15.57 18.99
CA GLU A 47 1.39 -15.45 19.12
C GLU A 47 0.64 -15.72 17.79
N HIS A 48 -0.56 -16.31 17.92
CA HIS A 48 -1.59 -16.32 16.87
C HIS A 48 -2.35 -14.99 16.88
N VAL A 49 -2.22 -14.20 15.82
CA VAL A 49 -2.87 -12.90 15.73
C VAL A 49 -4.31 -13.06 15.27
N VAL A 50 -5.24 -12.89 16.21
CA VAL A 50 -6.66 -12.68 15.87
C VAL A 50 -6.91 -11.18 15.69
N PHE A 51 -7.37 -10.81 14.51
CA PHE A 51 -7.67 -9.43 14.14
C PHE A 51 -9.18 -9.17 14.14
N GLU A 52 -9.59 -8.05 14.73
CA GLU A 52 -10.95 -7.55 14.64
C GLU A 52 -10.95 -6.23 13.87
N THR A 53 -11.94 -6.05 12.97
CA THR A 53 -12.07 -4.81 12.23
C THR A 53 -12.26 -3.63 13.20
N PRO A 54 -11.47 -2.55 13.05
CA PRO A 54 -11.60 -1.37 13.91
C PRO A 54 -13.01 -0.80 13.87
N LYS A 55 -13.56 -0.48 15.04
CA LYS A 55 -14.88 0.19 15.14
C LYS A 55 -14.81 1.68 14.80
N LYS A 56 -13.65 2.31 14.97
CA LYS A 56 -13.41 3.72 14.70
C LYS A 56 -12.52 3.86 13.48
N LYS A 57 -12.93 4.72 12.53
CA LYS A 57 -12.08 5.16 11.42
C LYS A 57 -11.20 6.32 11.86
N LEU A 58 -9.94 6.28 11.48
CA LEU A 58 -8.99 7.38 11.61
C LEU A 58 -9.28 8.46 10.58
N SER A 59 -9.17 9.72 10.98
CA SER A 59 -9.13 10.87 10.09
C SER A 59 -7.77 11.01 9.38
N ASP A 60 -7.71 11.79 8.31
CA ASP A 60 -6.45 12.15 7.61
C ASP A 60 -5.35 12.63 8.56
N ALA A 61 -5.72 13.46 9.54
CA ALA A 61 -4.81 13.99 10.52
C ALA A 61 -4.31 12.91 11.49
N GLU A 62 -5.19 12.00 11.92
CA GLU A 62 -4.82 10.85 12.75
C GLU A 62 -3.88 9.89 12.00
N ILE A 63 -4.14 9.62 10.71
CA ILE A 63 -3.25 8.81 9.86
C ILE A 63 -1.88 9.49 9.73
N ALA A 64 -1.83 10.79 9.41
CA ALA A 64 -0.58 11.53 9.27
C ALA A 64 0.23 11.58 10.58
N SER A 65 -0.46 11.74 11.72
CA SER A 65 0.16 11.68 13.04
C SER A 65 0.73 10.30 13.31
N TRP A 66 -0.04 9.24 13.05
CA TRP A 66 0.40 7.86 13.24
C TRP A 66 1.66 7.54 12.43
N VAL A 67 1.68 7.91 11.14
CA VAL A 67 2.82 7.70 10.25
C VAL A 67 4.08 8.39 10.77
N SER A 68 3.94 9.63 11.22
CA SER A 68 5.08 10.42 11.74
C SER A 68 5.64 9.84 13.04
N GLN A 69 4.79 9.22 13.86
CA GLN A 69 5.17 8.62 15.14
C GLN A 69 5.84 7.24 14.98
N HIS A 70 5.37 6.43 14.03
CA HIS A 70 5.77 5.02 13.92
C HIS A 70 6.83 4.76 12.84
N LEU A 71 6.90 5.59 11.79
CA LEU A 71 7.82 5.37 10.67
C LEU A 71 9.04 6.29 10.76
N LYS A 72 10.13 5.78 11.35
CA LYS A 72 11.38 6.53 11.48
C LYS A 72 11.97 6.87 10.11
N GLY A 73 12.35 8.13 9.91
CA GLY A 73 13.00 8.59 8.67
C GLY A 73 12.07 8.74 7.46
N ILE A 74 10.75 8.59 7.65
CA ILE A 74 9.76 8.68 6.57
C ILE A 74 9.83 9.99 5.79
N ASP A 75 10.08 11.13 6.44
CA ASP A 75 10.16 12.43 5.75
C ASP A 75 11.33 12.50 4.77
N ALA A 76 12.48 11.93 5.14
CA ALA A 76 13.65 11.85 4.26
C ALA A 76 13.40 10.90 3.08
N LEU A 77 12.80 9.74 3.36
CA LEU A 77 12.40 8.77 2.33
C LEU A 77 11.42 9.40 1.33
N LEU A 78 10.37 10.06 1.82
CA LEU A 78 9.38 10.73 0.98
C LEU A 78 10.02 11.83 0.15
N THR A 79 10.90 12.64 0.74
CA THR A 79 11.61 13.70 0.00
C THR A 79 12.41 13.11 -1.16
N GLN A 80 13.16 12.04 -0.90
CA GLN A 80 13.99 11.38 -1.92
C GLN A 80 13.13 10.74 -3.02
N GLU A 81 12.15 9.91 -2.64
CA GLU A 81 11.34 9.15 -3.60
C GLU A 81 10.38 10.04 -4.39
N LEU A 82 9.79 11.06 -3.76
CA LEU A 82 8.96 12.04 -4.48
C LEU A 82 9.79 12.91 -5.41
N SER A 83 11.05 13.25 -5.07
CA SER A 83 11.93 13.95 -6.00
C SER A 83 12.19 13.13 -7.25
N LYS A 84 12.50 11.82 -7.10
CA LYS A 84 12.66 10.91 -8.24
C LYS A 84 11.37 10.80 -9.06
N TYR A 85 10.22 10.72 -8.40
CA TYR A 85 8.93 10.63 -9.08
C TYR A 85 8.60 11.89 -9.87
N LYS A 86 8.79 13.08 -9.28
CA LYS A 86 8.58 14.37 -9.95
C LYS A 86 9.44 14.51 -11.20
N LYS A 87 10.73 14.14 -11.14
CA LYS A 87 11.60 14.09 -12.32
C LYS A 87 11.06 13.20 -13.44
N LYS A 88 10.42 12.07 -13.11
CA LYS A 88 9.75 11.22 -14.12
C LYS A 88 8.53 11.91 -14.74
N LEU A 89 7.80 12.72 -13.98
CA LEU A 89 6.69 13.53 -14.51
C LEU A 89 7.22 14.60 -15.46
N ASP A 90 8.29 15.29 -15.07
CA ASP A 90 8.91 16.35 -15.86
C ASP A 90 9.46 15.78 -17.19
N ALA A 91 10.17 14.65 -17.13
CA ALA A 91 10.64 13.94 -18.32
C ALA A 91 9.49 13.47 -19.23
N GLN A 92 8.37 13.01 -18.65
CA GLN A 92 7.18 12.65 -19.43
C GLN A 92 6.62 13.88 -20.16
N ARG A 93 6.55 15.02 -19.48
CA ARG A 93 6.07 16.28 -20.06
C ARG A 93 6.98 16.75 -21.20
N GLU A 94 8.29 16.73 -20.98
CA GLU A 94 9.30 17.08 -21.99
C GLU A 94 9.21 16.17 -23.23
N ASN A 95 8.98 14.88 -23.03
CA ASN A 95 8.78 13.93 -24.14
C ASN A 95 7.53 14.27 -24.97
N VAL A 96 6.44 14.70 -24.34
CA VAL A 96 5.23 15.14 -25.07
C VAL A 96 5.48 16.45 -25.81
N GLU A 97 6.18 17.39 -25.17
CA GLU A 97 6.51 18.70 -25.74
C GLU A 97 7.33 18.59 -27.03
N HIS A 98 8.28 17.65 -27.08
CA HIS A 98 9.15 17.43 -28.24
C HIS A 98 8.71 16.28 -29.15
N ASN A 99 7.51 15.72 -28.96
CA ASN A 99 7.04 14.60 -29.78
C ASN A 99 6.68 15.10 -31.20
N PRO A 100 7.39 14.65 -32.26
CA PRO A 100 7.11 15.06 -33.62
C PRO A 100 5.85 14.40 -34.20
N ALA A 101 5.36 13.33 -33.59
CA ALA A 101 4.16 12.61 -34.05
C ALA A 101 2.85 13.26 -33.58
N LEU A 102 2.91 14.30 -32.74
CA LEU A 102 1.72 15.01 -32.25
C LEU A 102 1.49 16.29 -33.03
N GLU A 103 0.24 16.51 -33.40
CA GLU A 103 -0.19 17.82 -33.90
C GLU A 103 -0.12 18.88 -32.80
N SER A 104 -0.08 20.16 -33.19
CA SER A 104 0.05 21.28 -32.25
C SER A 104 -1.06 21.31 -31.20
N GLN A 105 -2.30 21.04 -31.62
CA GLN A 105 -3.46 21.00 -30.74
C GLN A 105 -3.44 19.78 -29.81
N GLU A 106 -3.09 18.60 -30.32
CA GLU A 106 -2.96 17.38 -29.50
C GLU A 106 -1.89 17.54 -28.43
N ARG A 107 -0.73 18.09 -28.79
CA ARG A 107 0.37 18.39 -27.87
C ARG A 107 -0.11 19.34 -26.78
N MET A 108 -0.79 20.43 -27.15
CA MET A 108 -1.31 21.41 -26.20
C MET A 108 -2.28 20.76 -25.19
N VAL A 109 -3.23 19.96 -25.68
CA VAL A 109 -4.21 19.28 -24.81
C VAL A 109 -3.51 18.29 -23.88
N TRP A 110 -2.58 17.48 -24.40
CA TRP A 110 -1.88 16.50 -23.57
C TRP A 110 -1.02 17.16 -22.49
N LEU A 111 -0.27 18.21 -22.82
CA LEU A 111 0.51 18.97 -21.85
C LEU A 111 -0.39 19.56 -20.75
N LYS A 112 -1.51 20.16 -21.13
CA LYS A 112 -2.49 20.69 -20.16
C LYS A 112 -3.03 19.60 -19.24
N ASN A 113 -3.40 18.44 -19.78
CA ASN A 113 -3.88 17.31 -18.99
C ASN A 113 -2.78 16.77 -18.03
N LEU A 114 -1.51 16.78 -18.44
CA LEU A 114 -0.39 16.41 -17.57
C LEU A 114 -0.21 17.41 -16.42
N ASP A 115 -0.28 18.69 -16.72
CA ASP A 115 -0.12 19.79 -15.75
C ASP A 115 -1.27 19.77 -14.71
N GLU A 116 -2.52 19.62 -15.17
CA GLU A 116 -3.70 19.50 -14.30
C GLU A 116 -3.60 18.28 -13.35
N MET A 117 -3.06 17.17 -13.83
CA MET A 117 -2.93 15.93 -13.06
C MET A 117 -1.64 15.83 -12.26
N TYR A 118 -0.76 16.83 -12.30
CA TYR A 118 0.55 16.77 -11.64
C TYR A 118 0.40 16.57 -10.13
N LYS A 119 -0.35 17.45 -9.45
CA LYS A 119 -0.56 17.38 -8.01
C LYS A 119 -1.23 16.06 -7.60
N TYR A 120 -2.28 15.68 -8.33
CA TYR A 120 -2.98 14.41 -8.12
C TYR A 120 -2.03 13.21 -8.11
N ARG A 121 -1.14 13.15 -9.11
CA ARG A 121 -0.18 12.05 -9.27
C ARG A 121 0.88 12.05 -8.17
N VAL A 122 1.31 13.23 -7.70
CA VAL A 122 2.26 13.37 -6.59
C VAL A 122 1.62 12.91 -5.27
N ASP A 123 0.41 13.36 -4.96
CA ASP A 123 -0.31 12.96 -3.74
C ASP A 123 -0.51 11.43 -3.72
N ARG A 124 -0.91 10.85 -4.86
CA ARG A 124 -1.05 9.39 -5.00
C ARG A 124 0.27 8.62 -4.88
N ALA A 125 1.36 9.17 -5.40
CA ALA A 125 2.68 8.58 -5.23
C ALA A 125 3.12 8.61 -3.77
N GLN A 126 2.85 9.69 -3.05
CA GLN A 126 3.11 9.81 -1.62
C GLN A 126 2.38 8.72 -0.83
N ASN A 127 1.07 8.55 -1.06
CA ASN A 127 0.27 7.50 -0.42
C ASN A 127 0.84 6.11 -0.69
N LYS A 128 1.25 5.84 -1.94
CA LYS A 128 1.88 4.58 -2.31
C LYS A 128 3.21 4.34 -1.58
N ILE A 129 4.08 5.35 -1.47
CA ILE A 129 5.38 5.23 -0.79
C ILE A 129 5.16 4.93 0.70
N ILE A 130 4.27 5.69 1.36
CA ILE A 130 3.94 5.49 2.77
C ILE A 130 3.39 4.08 3.00
N TYR A 131 2.41 3.66 2.19
CA TYR A 131 1.81 2.33 2.30
C TYR A 131 2.84 1.21 2.24
N TRP A 132 3.72 1.23 1.24
CA TRP A 132 4.75 0.18 1.13
C TRP A 132 5.73 0.23 2.30
N HIS A 133 6.10 1.41 2.77
CA HIS A 133 6.97 1.50 3.94
C HIS A 133 6.31 0.94 5.21
N ILE A 134 5.00 1.11 5.39
CA ILE A 134 4.27 0.45 6.48
C ILE A 134 4.31 -1.07 6.31
N VAL A 135 4.11 -1.58 5.09
CA VAL A 135 4.21 -3.04 4.80
C VAL A 135 5.60 -3.57 5.17
N ASP A 136 6.67 -2.86 4.81
CA ASP A 136 8.04 -3.24 5.11
C ASP A 136 8.27 -3.35 6.63
N VAL A 137 7.93 -2.28 7.38
CA VAL A 137 8.11 -2.26 8.84
C VAL A 137 7.21 -3.28 9.53
N LEU A 138 5.98 -3.47 9.04
CA LEU A 138 5.08 -4.50 9.55
C LEU A 138 5.67 -5.90 9.36
N ALA A 139 6.22 -6.19 8.17
CA ALA A 139 6.86 -7.47 7.92
C ALA A 139 8.04 -7.70 8.87
N ASP A 140 8.89 -6.69 9.10
CA ASP A 140 9.99 -6.78 10.07
C ASP A 140 9.47 -7.11 11.48
N LEU A 141 8.40 -6.46 11.93
CA LEU A 141 7.75 -6.75 13.22
C LEU A 141 7.21 -8.19 13.31
N VAL A 142 6.59 -8.69 12.23
CA VAL A 142 6.11 -10.07 12.15
C VAL A 142 7.26 -11.06 12.32
N LEU A 143 8.38 -10.80 11.66
CA LEU A 143 9.60 -11.62 11.73
C LEU A 143 10.26 -11.56 13.10
N GLU A 144 10.39 -10.35 13.67
CA GLU A 144 10.99 -10.13 14.99
C GLU A 144 10.23 -10.88 16.08
N ARG A 145 8.89 -10.85 16.03
CA ARG A 145 8.01 -11.52 16.99
C ARG A 145 7.76 -13.00 16.68
N LYS A 146 8.31 -13.53 15.58
CA LYS A 146 8.09 -14.93 15.15
C LYS A 146 6.61 -15.32 15.17
N LEU A 147 5.74 -14.45 14.64
CA LEU A 147 4.31 -14.72 14.63
C LEU A 147 4.01 -15.91 13.73
N ILE A 148 3.03 -16.72 14.12
CA ILE A 148 2.79 -18.05 13.51
C ILE A 148 1.59 -18.01 12.57
N GLU A 149 0.56 -17.23 12.92
CA GLU A 149 -0.69 -17.20 12.17
C GLU A 149 -1.40 -15.87 12.35
N PHE A 150 -2.13 -15.46 11.32
CA PHE A 150 -3.12 -14.40 11.39
C PHE A 150 -4.49 -14.93 11.00
N VAL A 151 -5.51 -14.61 11.78
CA VAL A 151 -6.92 -14.88 11.49
C VAL A 151 -7.64 -13.54 11.45
N LEU A 152 -8.12 -13.14 10.26
CA LEU A 152 -8.75 -11.84 10.04
C LEU A 152 -10.14 -12.03 9.39
N PRO A 153 -11.16 -11.21 9.74
CA PRO A 153 -12.39 -11.15 8.97
C PRO A 153 -12.11 -10.69 7.54
N TYR A 154 -12.81 -11.26 6.57
CA TYR A 154 -12.64 -10.88 5.17
C TYR A 154 -13.26 -9.51 4.88
N SER A 155 -12.43 -8.61 4.35
CA SER A 155 -12.85 -7.50 3.48
C SER A 155 -11.90 -7.46 2.28
N THR A 156 -12.32 -6.80 1.20
CA THR A 156 -11.46 -6.63 0.01
C THR A 156 -10.19 -5.87 0.37
N GLU A 157 -10.30 -4.84 1.20
CA GLU A 157 -9.21 -4.00 1.65
C GLU A 157 -8.22 -4.77 2.53
N LEU A 158 -8.72 -5.53 3.52
CA LEU A 158 -7.89 -6.39 4.37
C LEU A 158 -7.22 -7.49 3.56
N PHE A 159 -7.92 -8.10 2.61
CA PHE A 159 -7.33 -9.12 1.73
C PHE A 159 -6.11 -8.56 1.00
N HIS A 160 -6.20 -7.36 0.42
CA HIS A 160 -5.07 -6.73 -0.25
C HIS A 160 -3.92 -6.33 0.70
N VAL A 161 -4.23 -5.91 1.93
CA VAL A 161 -3.20 -5.64 2.95
C VAL A 161 -2.46 -6.92 3.31
N VAL A 162 -3.18 -8.01 3.61
CA VAL A 162 -2.60 -9.28 4.01
C VAL A 162 -1.85 -9.93 2.84
N GLU A 163 -2.36 -9.82 1.62
CA GLU A 163 -1.67 -10.27 0.41
C GLU A 163 -0.34 -9.52 0.19
N ALA A 164 -0.33 -8.20 0.35
CA ALA A 164 0.89 -7.40 0.25
C ALA A 164 1.91 -7.82 1.31
N LEU A 165 1.48 -7.99 2.57
CA LEU A 165 2.32 -8.48 3.66
C LEU A 165 2.87 -9.88 3.36
N ALA A 166 2.02 -10.82 2.94
CA ALA A 166 2.43 -12.18 2.60
C ALA A 166 3.47 -12.20 1.49
N ASN A 167 3.27 -11.42 0.43
CA ASN A 167 4.23 -11.31 -0.67
C ASN A 167 5.56 -10.68 -0.22
N HIS A 168 5.50 -9.71 0.68
CA HIS A 168 6.71 -9.09 1.25
C HIS A 168 7.49 -10.08 2.12
N LEU A 169 6.80 -10.84 2.98
CA LEU A 169 7.39 -11.91 3.80
C LEU A 169 8.04 -13.00 2.93
N LYS A 170 7.41 -13.40 1.80
CA LYS A 170 8.01 -14.33 0.82
C LYS A 170 9.31 -13.81 0.23
N ALA A 171 9.33 -12.53 -0.16
CA ALA A 171 10.49 -11.92 -0.79
C ALA A 171 11.70 -11.85 0.15
N HIS A 172 11.47 -11.73 1.46
CA HIS A 172 12.53 -11.62 2.47
C HIS A 172 13.36 -12.88 2.74
N LYS A 173 13.09 -14.02 2.06
CA LYS A 173 13.92 -15.25 2.05
C LYS A 173 14.42 -15.76 3.43
N ARG A 174 13.80 -15.36 4.53
CA ARG A 174 14.04 -15.92 5.87
C ARG A 174 13.07 -17.06 6.10
N PHE A 175 13.39 -18.25 5.59
CA PHE A 175 12.84 -19.58 5.97
C PHE A 175 11.34 -19.69 6.29
N LEU A 176 10.48 -18.80 5.80
CA LEU A 176 9.08 -18.73 6.14
C LEU A 176 8.23 -19.10 4.94
N SER A 177 7.61 -20.29 4.99
CA SER A 177 6.52 -20.58 4.06
C SER A 177 5.31 -19.75 4.50
N THR A 178 4.64 -19.13 3.54
CA THR A 178 3.53 -18.22 3.77
C THR A 178 2.34 -18.71 2.94
N HIS A 179 1.28 -19.10 3.64
CA HIS A 179 0.07 -19.63 3.02
C HIS A 179 -1.10 -18.70 3.33
N LEU A 180 -1.65 -18.09 2.28
CA LEU A 180 -2.84 -17.26 2.37
C LEU A 180 -4.05 -18.13 1.98
N ILE A 181 -5.01 -18.26 2.90
CA ILE A 181 -6.21 -19.07 2.70
C ILE A 181 -7.45 -18.22 3.01
N VAL A 182 -8.44 -18.24 2.14
CA VAL A 182 -9.76 -17.65 2.41
C VAL A 182 -10.74 -18.79 2.69
N LYS A 183 -11.38 -18.80 3.86
CA LYS A 183 -12.35 -19.82 4.24
C LYS A 183 -13.69 -19.19 4.59
N ARG A 184 -14.77 -19.85 4.17
CA ARG A 184 -16.13 -19.56 4.62
C ARG A 184 -16.51 -20.53 5.74
N CYS A 185 -16.97 -19.99 6.86
CA CYS A 185 -17.47 -20.75 8.00
C CYS A 185 -18.94 -21.15 7.80
N ASP A 186 -19.41 -22.12 8.59
CA ASP A 186 -20.78 -22.64 8.52
C ASP A 186 -21.85 -21.57 8.80
N ASP A 187 -21.49 -20.57 9.62
CA ASP A 187 -22.33 -19.39 9.91
C ASP A 187 -22.34 -18.33 8.79
N GLY A 188 -21.68 -18.61 7.67
CA GLY A 188 -21.61 -17.75 6.50
C GLY A 188 -20.54 -16.67 6.55
N ARG A 189 -19.83 -16.47 7.67
CA ARG A 189 -18.71 -15.52 7.76
C ARG A 189 -17.52 -16.01 6.93
N ILE A 190 -16.74 -15.06 6.40
CA ILE A 190 -15.55 -15.36 5.61
C ILE A 190 -14.34 -14.79 6.35
N PHE A 191 -13.28 -15.59 6.44
CA PHE A 191 -12.04 -15.25 7.12
C PHE A 191 -10.83 -15.46 6.21
N ILE A 192 -9.83 -14.61 6.40
CA ILE A 192 -8.50 -14.68 5.82
C ILE A 192 -7.57 -15.30 6.86
N TYR A 193 -6.84 -16.34 6.45
CA TYR A 193 -5.80 -16.98 7.24
C TYR A 193 -4.46 -16.74 6.55
N LEU A 194 -3.51 -16.12 7.25
CA LEU A 194 -2.11 -16.07 6.84
C LEU A 194 -1.30 -16.95 7.78
N ILE A 195 -0.88 -18.11 7.29
CA ILE A 195 -0.10 -19.08 8.05
C ILE A 195 1.37 -18.90 7.71
N LEU A 196 2.20 -18.84 8.74
CA LEU A 196 3.64 -18.64 8.68
C LEU A 196 4.34 -19.87 9.27
N HIS A 197 5.08 -20.62 8.44
CA HIS A 197 5.87 -21.77 8.92
C HIS A 197 7.35 -21.46 8.81
N ASP A 198 8.07 -21.52 9.92
CA ASP A 198 9.51 -21.67 9.86
C ASP A 198 9.82 -23.04 9.24
N GLY A 199 10.79 -23.11 8.32
CA GLY A 199 11.14 -24.31 7.57
C GLY A 199 11.66 -25.49 8.40
N THR A 200 11.44 -25.53 9.70
CA THR A 200 11.53 -26.72 10.55
C THR A 200 10.39 -27.67 10.23
N PHE A 201 10.55 -28.44 9.15
CA PHE A 201 9.80 -29.68 8.97
C PHE A 201 10.07 -30.56 10.19
N VAL A 202 9.11 -30.67 11.10
CA VAL A 202 9.06 -31.79 12.03
C VAL A 202 8.67 -32.98 11.16
N THR A 203 9.69 -33.71 10.67
CA THR A 203 9.48 -35.06 10.17
C THR A 203 8.93 -35.89 11.32
N CYS A 204 7.78 -36.52 11.10
CA CYS A 204 7.20 -37.53 11.99
C CYS A 204 8.22 -38.59 12.40
#